data_AF-A0A4P9X8W8-F1
#
_entry.id   AF-A0A4P9X8W8-F1
#
_cell.length_a   1.000
_cell.length_b   1.000
_cell.length_c   1.000
_cell.angle_alpha   90.00
_cell.angle_beta   90.00
_cell.angle_gamma   90.00
#
_symmetry.space_group_name_H-M   'P 1'
#
loop_
_entity.id
_entity.type
_entity.pdbx_description
1 polymer ?
#
loop_
_entity_poly.entity_id
_entity_poly.type
_entity_poly.pdbx_seq_one_letter_code
_entity_poly.pdbx_strand_id
1 'polypeptide(L)'
;MWQRIAQAVRRLTQGPTARYIGADFAGNKYYETDIPTGSRPTRRSVVMLGDQDRAILEPNALPPMWAMWLRHTRADPPTPEELAAEDRRFTILKERVRAIDAREAERREQLQRQAAQDLLHVATPAPSRKAVDPNGGAEPSSSSPSPSPSQPTQPDPFARPKQTNPGEDWEPEAWTPAPAARPRRGGS
;
A
#
# COMPACT_ATOMS: atom_id res chain seq x y z
N MET A 1 35.77 15.99 13.32
CA MET A 1 36.01 15.10 12.18
C MET A 1 34.90 15.13 11.12
N TRP A 2 33.69 15.62 11.45
CA TRP A 2 32.52 15.64 10.56
C TRP A 2 32.46 16.80 9.55
N GLN A 3 33.05 17.97 9.87
CA GLN A 3 33.04 19.14 8.97
C GLN A 3 33.85 18.95 7.66
N ARG A 4 34.83 18.06 7.64
CA ARG A 4 35.66 17.79 6.43
C ARG A 4 34.91 16.92 5.41
N ILE A 5 34.00 16.07 5.86
CA ILE A 5 33.17 15.21 5.00
C ILE A 5 32.11 16.05 4.30
N ALA A 6 31.44 16.96 5.03
CA ALA A 6 30.46 17.88 4.46
C ALA A 6 31.06 18.78 3.35
N GLN A 7 32.29 19.27 3.55
CA GLN A 7 33.00 20.04 2.51
C GLN A 7 33.48 19.17 1.34
N ALA A 8 33.88 17.92 1.59
CA ALA A 8 34.26 16.98 0.54
C ALA A 8 33.06 16.61 -0.35
N VAL A 9 31.89 16.37 0.25
CA VAL A 9 30.62 16.16 -0.48
C VAL A 9 30.27 17.39 -1.31
N ARG A 10 30.44 18.61 -0.78
CA ARG A 10 30.24 19.86 -1.53
C ARG A 10 31.15 19.98 -2.77
N ARG A 11 32.41 19.53 -2.68
CA ARG A 11 33.35 19.50 -3.83
C ARG A 11 33.06 18.37 -4.82
N LEU A 12 32.43 17.28 -4.36
CA LEU A 12 32.06 16.12 -5.19
C LEU A 12 30.73 16.32 -5.93
N THR A 13 29.82 17.16 -5.43
CA THR A 13 28.54 17.47 -6.08
C THR A 13 28.59 18.75 -6.93
N GLN A 14 29.45 19.71 -6.59
CA GLN A 14 29.69 20.94 -7.36
C GLN A 14 31.15 21.02 -7.86
N GLY A 15 31.71 19.89 -8.28
CA GLY A 15 33.01 19.88 -8.94
C GLY A 15 32.97 20.67 -10.26
N PRO A 16 34.14 21.04 -10.83
CA PRO A 16 34.21 21.81 -12.08
C PRO A 16 33.52 21.12 -13.28
N THR A 17 33.26 19.82 -13.20
CA THR A 17 32.57 19.03 -14.23
C THR A 17 31.08 18.80 -13.93
N ALA A 18 30.54 19.36 -12.85
CA ALA A 18 29.14 19.21 -12.49
C ALA A 18 28.26 20.18 -13.29
N ARG A 19 27.40 19.64 -14.15
CA ARG A 19 26.42 20.37 -14.94
C ARG A 19 25.15 20.57 -14.12
N TYR A 20 24.68 21.82 -14.02
CA TYR A 20 23.39 22.12 -13.41
C TYR A 20 22.24 21.66 -14.30
N ILE A 21 21.29 20.92 -13.73
CA ILE A 21 20.15 20.35 -14.45
C ILE A 21 18.85 21.06 -14.10
N GLY A 22 18.62 21.37 -12.83
CA GLY A 22 17.38 22.02 -12.41
C GLY A 22 17.25 22.16 -10.91
N ALA A 23 16.09 22.68 -10.48
CA ALA A 23 15.72 22.79 -9.09
C ALA A 23 14.25 22.40 -8.89
N ASP A 24 13.91 21.98 -7.67
CA ASP A 24 12.52 21.74 -7.27
C ASP A 24 11.91 22.98 -6.58
N PHE A 25 10.62 22.89 -6.22
CA PHE A 25 9.92 23.94 -5.49
C PHE A 25 10.42 24.13 -4.04
N ALA A 26 11.14 23.15 -3.49
CA ALA A 26 11.77 23.25 -2.17
C ALA A 26 13.14 23.95 -2.22
N GLY A 27 13.63 24.30 -3.40
CA GLY A 27 14.92 24.98 -3.59
C GLY A 27 16.12 24.03 -3.65
N ASN A 28 15.89 22.72 -3.74
CA ASN A 28 16.94 21.73 -3.92
C ASN A 28 17.46 21.81 -5.35
N LYS A 29 18.79 21.75 -5.52
CA LYS A 29 19.46 21.90 -6.81
C LYS A 29 20.05 20.57 -7.26
N TYR A 30 19.82 20.22 -8.52
CA TYR A 30 20.22 18.94 -9.09
C TYR A 30 21.33 19.11 -10.11
N TYR A 31 22.31 18.21 -10.05
CA TYR A 31 23.51 18.25 -10.85
C TYR A 31 23.84 16.89 -11.43
N GLU A 32 24.42 16.90 -12.62
CA GLU A 32 24.91 15.73 -13.32
C GLU A 32 26.40 15.88 -13.63
N THR A 33 27.21 14.86 -13.32
CA THR A 33 28.67 14.90 -13.45
C THR A 33 29.16 13.72 -14.28
N ASP A 34 29.77 14.02 -15.42
CA ASP A 34 30.38 13.03 -16.31
C ASP A 34 31.58 12.37 -15.61
N ILE A 35 31.57 11.04 -15.56
CA ILE A 35 32.67 10.28 -14.97
C ILE A 35 33.64 9.95 -16.12
N PRO A 36 34.92 10.35 -16.05
CA PRO A 36 35.88 10.17 -17.15
C PRO A 36 36.22 8.68 -17.39
N THR A 37 36.05 7.82 -16.39
CA THR A 37 36.14 6.37 -16.53
C THR A 37 34.83 5.86 -17.15
N GLY A 38 34.77 5.80 -18.49
CA GLY A 38 33.59 5.47 -19.30
C GLY A 38 32.93 4.09 -19.08
N SER A 39 33.23 3.42 -17.97
CA SER A 39 32.57 2.18 -17.55
C SER A 39 31.37 2.42 -16.63
N ARG A 40 31.18 3.63 -16.08
CA ARG A 40 30.08 3.92 -15.14
C ARG A 40 29.14 4.98 -15.69
N PRO A 41 27.82 4.87 -15.46
CA PRO A 41 26.89 5.92 -15.81
C PRO A 41 27.23 7.23 -15.09
N THR A 42 26.87 8.34 -15.71
CA THR A 42 27.04 9.69 -15.20
C THR A 42 26.55 9.82 -13.76
N ARG A 43 27.31 10.50 -12.88
CA ARG A 43 26.91 10.66 -11.47
C ARG A 43 25.84 11.74 -11.35
N ARG A 44 24.70 11.41 -10.74
CA ARG A 44 23.63 12.38 -10.44
C ARG A 44 23.65 12.71 -8.96
N SER A 45 23.52 14.00 -8.62
CA SER A 45 23.58 14.45 -7.23
C SER A 45 22.65 15.63 -6.96
N VAL A 46 22.29 15.79 -5.69
CA VAL A 46 21.43 16.87 -5.20
C VAL A 46 22.19 17.70 -4.17
N VAL A 47 21.90 18.99 -4.17
CA VAL A 47 22.31 19.95 -3.15
C VAL A 47 21.05 20.50 -2.51
N MET A 48 20.77 20.06 -1.28
CA MET A 48 19.61 20.50 -0.51
C MET A 48 19.84 21.89 0.08
N LEU A 49 18.80 22.70 0.17
CA LEU A 49 18.85 23.96 0.91
C LEU A 49 18.79 23.66 2.42
N GLY A 50 19.95 23.44 3.03
CA GLY A 50 20.06 23.11 4.46
C GLY A 50 21.00 21.92 4.72
N ASP A 51 20.56 21.00 5.58
CA ASP A 51 21.34 19.81 5.93
C ASP A 51 21.36 18.80 4.76
N GLN A 52 22.52 18.71 4.12
CA GLN A 52 22.80 17.85 2.96
C GLN A 52 22.65 16.36 3.28
N ASP A 53 22.85 15.97 4.54
CA ASP A 53 22.80 14.57 4.92
C ASP A 53 21.35 14.04 4.92
N ARG A 54 20.34 14.93 5.00
CA ARG A 54 18.92 14.54 4.99
C ARG A 54 18.50 13.82 3.72
N ALA A 55 19.04 14.17 2.55
CA ALA A 55 18.69 13.49 1.30
C ALA A 55 19.25 12.05 1.22
N ILE A 56 20.37 11.79 1.88
CA ILE A 56 20.98 10.45 1.93
C ILE A 56 20.30 9.60 3.01
N LEU A 57 19.90 10.23 4.11
CA LEU A 57 19.33 9.57 5.28
C LEU A 57 17.81 9.37 5.18
N GLU A 58 17.09 10.24 4.48
CA GLU A 58 15.63 10.20 4.36
C GLU A 58 15.21 10.05 2.90
N PRO A 59 14.85 8.82 2.46
CA PRO A 59 14.41 8.54 1.10
C PRO A 59 13.19 9.37 0.65
N ASN A 60 12.40 9.86 1.61
CA ASN A 60 11.16 10.62 1.38
C ASN A 60 11.35 12.14 1.43
N ALA A 61 12.57 12.64 1.64
CA ALA A 61 12.85 14.08 1.70
C ALA A 61 12.86 14.75 0.32
N LEU A 62 12.90 13.98 -0.76
CA LEU A 62 12.97 14.46 -2.14
C LEU A 62 11.65 14.23 -2.89
N PRO A 63 11.29 15.11 -3.84
CA PRO A 63 10.19 14.83 -4.76
C PRO A 63 10.41 13.50 -5.50
N PRO A 64 9.38 12.64 -5.65
CA PRO A 64 9.55 11.29 -6.18
C PRO A 64 10.20 11.25 -7.56
N MET A 65 9.84 12.17 -8.45
CA MET A 65 10.37 12.20 -9.81
C MET A 65 11.85 12.57 -9.84
N TRP A 66 12.27 13.50 -8.98
CA TRP A 66 13.69 13.81 -8.79
C TRP A 66 14.45 12.63 -8.17
N ALA A 67 13.83 11.90 -7.23
CA ALA A 67 14.42 10.69 -6.67
C ALA A 67 14.61 9.58 -7.73
N MET A 68 13.64 9.39 -8.63
CA MET A 68 13.76 8.45 -9.76
C MET A 68 14.87 8.83 -10.72
N TRP A 69 15.01 10.13 -11.03
CA TRP A 69 16.10 10.63 -11.86
C TRP A 69 17.47 10.42 -11.17
N LEU A 70 17.60 10.73 -9.88
CA LEU A 70 18.83 10.50 -9.13
C LEU A 70 19.25 9.02 -9.06
N ARG A 71 18.27 8.10 -9.08
CA ARG A 71 18.49 6.64 -9.09
C ARG A 71 18.66 6.05 -10.50
N HIS A 72 18.73 6.90 -11.53
CA HIS A 72 18.83 6.49 -12.94
C HIS A 72 17.68 5.61 -13.45
N THR A 73 16.57 5.55 -12.71
CA THR A 73 15.36 4.85 -13.18
C THR A 73 14.68 5.62 -14.30
N ARG A 74 14.83 6.95 -14.30
CA ARG A 74 14.37 7.86 -15.36
C ARG A 74 15.57 8.48 -16.08
N ALA A 75 15.55 8.49 -17.41
CA ALA A 75 16.63 9.09 -18.20
C ALA A 75 16.63 10.62 -18.09
N ASP A 76 15.49 11.24 -18.41
CA ASP A 76 15.33 12.70 -18.44
C ASP A 76 14.97 13.28 -17.07
N PRO A 77 15.43 14.50 -16.75
CA PRO A 77 14.99 15.19 -15.55
C PRO A 77 13.49 15.53 -15.62
N PRO A 78 12.82 15.65 -14.46
CA PRO A 78 11.42 16.03 -14.43
C PRO A 78 11.21 17.46 -14.92
N THR A 79 10.11 17.68 -15.63
CA THR A 79 9.75 19.03 -16.09
C THR A 79 9.03 19.83 -15.00
N PRO A 80 9.02 21.17 -15.06
CA PRO A 80 8.28 22.00 -14.11
C PRO A 80 6.77 21.70 -14.08
N GLU A 81 6.19 21.39 -15.24
CA GLU A 81 4.77 21.06 -15.37
C GLU A 81 4.42 19.74 -14.69
N GLU A 82 5.28 18.72 -14.85
CA GLU A 82 5.15 17.45 -14.15
C GLU A 82 5.22 17.65 -12.63
N LEU A 83 6.20 18.43 -12.16
CA LEU A 83 6.35 18.74 -10.73
C LEU A 83 5.08 19.41 -10.17
N ALA A 84 4.48 20.35 -10.91
CA ALA A 84 3.23 20.99 -10.51
C ALA A 84 2.02 20.04 -10.55
N ALA A 85 1.98 19.11 -11.51
CA ALA A 85 0.94 18.08 -11.55
C ALA A 85 1.05 17.12 -10.36
N GLU A 86 2.26 16.71 -10.02
CA GLU A 86 2.52 15.80 -8.91
C GLU A 86 2.21 16.46 -7.56
N ASP A 87 2.54 17.75 -7.38
CA ASP A 87 2.18 18.51 -6.16
C ASP A 87 0.66 18.60 -5.95
N ARG A 88 -0.09 18.88 -7.02
CA ARG A 88 -1.56 18.86 -6.99
C ARG A 88 -2.10 17.48 -6.62
N ARG A 89 -1.52 16.42 -7.20
CA ARG A 89 -1.90 15.04 -6.89
C ARG A 89 -1.66 14.72 -5.42
N PHE A 90 -0.52 15.11 -4.86
CA PHE A 90 -0.21 14.90 -3.45
C PHE A 90 -1.16 15.66 -2.53
N THR A 91 -1.52 16.89 -2.89
CA THR A 91 -2.49 17.69 -2.13
C THR A 91 -3.84 16.98 -2.06
N ILE A 92 -4.38 16.54 -3.20
CA ILE A 92 -5.65 15.81 -3.26
C ILE A 92 -5.56 14.49 -2.49
N LEU A 93 -4.45 13.76 -2.63
CA LEU A 93 -4.25 12.49 -1.92
C LEU A 93 -4.26 12.70 -0.40
N LYS A 94 -3.58 13.73 0.09
CA LYS A 94 -3.54 14.06 1.51
C LYS A 94 -4.93 14.33 2.09
N GLU A 95 -5.77 15.06 1.34
CA GLU A 95 -7.16 15.31 1.73
C GLU A 95 -7.99 14.03 1.78
N ARG A 96 -7.84 13.16 0.78
CA ARG A 96 -8.53 11.87 0.72
C ARG A 96 -8.12 10.96 1.88
N VAL A 97 -6.83 10.86 2.16
CA VAL A 97 -6.29 10.09 3.28
C VAL A 97 -6.89 10.61 4.60
N ARG A 98 -6.87 11.93 4.83
CA ARG A 98 -7.49 12.53 6.02
C ARG A 98 -8.97 12.18 6.16
N ALA A 99 -9.73 12.17 5.07
CA ALA A 99 -11.15 11.82 5.09
C ALA A 99 -11.38 10.33 5.42
N ILE A 100 -10.50 9.44 4.93
CA ILE A 100 -10.54 8.01 5.26
C ILE A 100 -10.22 7.81 6.73
N ASP A 101 -9.13 8.43 7.23
CA ASP A 101 -8.70 8.32 8.62
C ASP A 101 -9.80 8.77 9.59
N ALA A 102 -10.51 9.85 9.25
CA ALA A 102 -11.65 10.32 10.05
C ALA A 102 -12.79 9.28 10.11
N ARG A 103 -13.18 8.70 8.96
CA ARG A 103 -14.21 7.67 8.90
C ARG A 103 -13.81 6.39 9.64
N GLU A 104 -12.53 6.01 9.57
CA GLU A 104 -12.02 4.85 10.29
C GLU A 104 -11.96 5.09 11.80
N ALA A 105 -11.62 6.30 12.23
CA ALA A 105 -11.66 6.68 13.63
C ALA A 105 -13.09 6.62 14.20
N GLU A 106 -14.08 7.16 13.48
CA GLU A 106 -15.50 7.08 13.87
C GLU A 106 -15.99 5.62 13.95
N ARG A 107 -15.65 4.80 12.95
CA ARG A 107 -15.99 3.36 12.96
C ARG A 107 -15.37 2.66 14.16
N ARG A 108 -14.10 2.95 14.46
CA ARG A 108 -13.39 2.35 15.61
C ARG A 108 -14.06 2.75 16.92
N GLU A 109 -14.46 4.01 17.07
CA GLU A 109 -15.18 4.48 18.26
C GLU A 109 -16.56 3.81 18.40
N GLN A 110 -17.32 3.68 17.31
CA GLN A 110 -18.62 2.99 17.33
C GLN A 110 -18.48 1.53 17.75
N LEU A 111 -17.50 0.81 17.22
CA LEU A 111 -17.22 -0.57 17.61
C LEU A 111 -16.81 -0.68 19.08
N GLN A 112 -15.99 0.25 19.58
CA GLN A 112 -15.61 0.30 21.00
C GLN A 112 -16.83 0.54 21.90
N ARG A 113 -17.73 1.45 21.51
CA ARG A 113 -18.98 1.71 22.25
C ARG A 113 -19.90 0.49 22.24
N GLN A 114 -20.05 -0.20 21.12
CA GLN A 114 -20.84 -1.44 21.01
C GLN A 114 -20.25 -2.53 21.91
N ALA A 115 -18.95 -2.77 21.82
CA ALA A 115 -18.27 -3.77 22.67
C ALA A 115 -18.43 -3.45 24.17
N ALA A 116 -18.37 -2.18 24.56
CA ALA A 116 -18.62 -1.76 25.95
C ALA A 116 -20.09 -2.02 26.38
N GLN A 117 -21.06 -1.78 25.50
CA GLN A 117 -22.48 -2.06 25.78
C GLN A 117 -22.76 -3.57 25.93
N ASP A 118 -22.14 -4.41 25.09
CA ASP A 118 -22.29 -5.87 25.17
C ASP A 118 -21.71 -6.43 26.47
N LEU A 119 -20.54 -5.93 26.91
CA LEU A 119 -19.96 -6.31 28.20
C LEU A 119 -20.85 -5.94 29.39
N LEU A 120 -21.58 -4.82 29.32
CA LEU A 120 -22.54 -4.42 30.35
C LEU A 120 -23.79 -5.34 30.36
N HIS A 121 -24.30 -5.76 29.19
CA HIS A 121 -25.47 -6.64 29.12
C HIS A 121 -25.20 -8.06 29.63
N VAL A 122 -24.00 -8.60 29.42
CA VAL A 122 -23.59 -9.93 29.94
C VAL A 122 -23.49 -9.96 31.48
N ALA A 123 -23.29 -8.82 32.13
CA ALA A 123 -23.23 -8.71 33.59
C ALA A 123 -24.60 -8.71 34.29
N THR A 124 -25.71 -8.71 33.54
CA THR A 124 -27.07 -8.86 34.09
C THR A 124 -27.43 -10.35 34.18
N PRO A 125 -27.56 -10.97 35.37
CA PRO A 125 -28.00 -12.35 35.46
C PRO A 125 -29.45 -12.45 34.99
N ALA A 126 -29.67 -13.16 33.89
CA ALA A 126 -31.01 -13.50 33.41
C ALA A 126 -31.78 -14.27 34.52
N PRO A 127 -33.05 -13.94 34.79
CA PRO A 127 -33.84 -14.70 35.76
C PRO A 127 -34.02 -16.14 35.23
N SER A 128 -33.59 -17.11 36.04
CA SER A 128 -33.68 -18.54 35.76
C SER A 128 -35.09 -18.96 35.33
N ARG A 129 -35.25 -19.31 34.05
CA ARG A 129 -36.38 -20.12 33.60
C ARG A 129 -36.04 -21.58 33.92
N LYS A 130 -36.64 -22.11 35.00
CA LYS A 130 -36.73 -23.56 35.23
C LYS A 130 -37.72 -24.15 34.23
N ALA A 131 -37.26 -25.09 33.41
CA ALA A 131 -38.04 -26.14 32.76
C ALA A 131 -37.04 -27.27 32.44
N VAL A 132 -36.91 -28.25 33.34
CA VAL A 132 -37.48 -29.62 33.23
C VAL A 132 -36.86 -30.41 32.08
N ASP A 133 -36.23 -31.50 32.51
CA ASP A 133 -35.34 -32.44 31.83
C ASP A 133 -35.96 -33.27 30.67
N PRO A 134 -35.12 -34.01 29.91
CA PRO A 134 -35.31 -34.40 28.53
C PRO A 134 -35.87 -35.83 28.39
N ASN A 135 -36.24 -36.20 27.15
CA ASN A 135 -36.18 -37.53 26.54
C ASN A 135 -37.43 -37.81 25.69
N GLY A 136 -37.22 -38.18 24.42
CA GLY A 136 -38.29 -38.56 23.51
C GLY A 136 -37.88 -38.36 22.07
N GLY A 137 -37.00 -39.24 21.56
CA GLY A 137 -36.70 -39.30 20.15
C GLY A 137 -37.93 -39.63 19.32
N ALA A 138 -38.05 -38.96 18.18
CA ALA A 138 -38.77 -39.44 17.01
C ALA A 138 -38.32 -38.62 15.79
N GLU A 139 -37.47 -39.22 14.96
CA GLU A 139 -37.56 -38.95 13.52
C GLU A 139 -38.97 -39.32 13.04
N PRO A 140 -39.51 -38.61 12.05
CA PRO A 140 -39.59 -39.27 10.76
C PRO A 140 -39.23 -38.37 9.57
N SER A 141 -38.51 -39.01 8.67
CA SER A 141 -38.46 -38.90 7.21
C SER A 141 -39.46 -37.99 6.48
N SER A 142 -38.89 -37.31 5.48
CA SER A 142 -39.42 -37.08 4.12
C SER A 142 -40.77 -36.38 3.98
N SER A 143 -40.74 -35.14 3.48
CA SER A 143 -41.55 -34.75 2.31
C SER A 143 -41.20 -33.32 1.88
N SER A 144 -40.66 -33.17 0.67
CA SER A 144 -40.78 -31.94 -0.10
C SER A 144 -42.25 -31.52 -0.17
N PRO A 145 -42.51 -30.22 -0.25
CA PRO A 145 -43.46 -29.76 -1.25
C PRO A 145 -42.88 -28.59 -2.04
N SER A 146 -42.64 -28.86 -3.32
CA SER A 146 -42.83 -27.83 -4.34
C SER A 146 -44.32 -27.88 -4.73
N PRO A 147 -44.98 -26.72 -4.77
CA PRO A 147 -45.71 -26.38 -5.99
C PRO A 147 -45.47 -24.93 -6.43
N SER A 148 -45.11 -24.77 -7.70
CA SER A 148 -45.29 -23.53 -8.50
C SER A 148 -46.78 -23.24 -8.76
N PRO A 149 -47.21 -22.14 -9.43
CA PRO A 149 -46.57 -20.85 -9.77
C PRO A 149 -47.48 -19.61 -9.43
N SER A 150 -46.97 -18.40 -9.73
CA SER A 150 -47.72 -17.17 -10.08
C SER A 150 -47.95 -16.09 -9.00
N GLN A 151 -47.00 -15.14 -8.86
CA GLN A 151 -47.28 -13.70 -8.82
C GLN A 151 -46.09 -12.91 -9.41
N PRO A 152 -46.31 -11.84 -10.22
CA PRO A 152 -45.25 -11.00 -10.74
C PRO A 152 -44.85 -9.96 -9.69
N THR A 153 -43.80 -10.22 -8.92
CA THR A 153 -43.22 -9.22 -8.03
C THR A 153 -42.27 -8.34 -8.83
N GLN A 154 -42.50 -7.03 -8.77
CA GLN A 154 -41.76 -5.97 -9.44
C GLN A 154 -40.24 -6.16 -9.37
N PRO A 155 -39.48 -5.77 -10.43
CA PRO A 155 -38.04 -5.73 -10.34
C PRO A 155 -37.62 -4.69 -9.30
N ASP A 156 -36.88 -5.14 -8.29
CA ASP A 156 -36.28 -4.32 -7.24
C ASP A 156 -35.37 -3.24 -7.89
N PRO A 157 -35.66 -1.94 -7.70
CA PRO A 157 -34.89 -0.85 -8.32
C PRO A 157 -33.45 -0.74 -7.78
N PHE A 158 -33.10 -1.51 -6.74
CA PHE A 158 -31.75 -1.58 -6.18
C PHE A 158 -31.02 -2.90 -6.51
N ALA A 159 -31.59 -3.76 -7.35
CA ALA A 159 -30.90 -4.94 -7.85
C ALA A 159 -29.69 -4.52 -8.70
N ARG A 160 -28.50 -4.61 -8.10
CA ARG A 160 -27.25 -4.43 -8.85
C ARG A 160 -27.14 -5.56 -9.87
N PRO A 161 -26.85 -5.29 -11.16
CA PRO A 161 -26.50 -6.35 -12.08
C PRO A 161 -25.30 -7.10 -11.49
N LYS A 162 -25.36 -8.43 -11.51
CA LYS A 162 -24.21 -9.29 -11.20
C LYS A 162 -23.15 -9.00 -12.26
N GLN A 163 -22.30 -8.02 -12.00
CA GLN A 163 -21.14 -7.75 -12.80
C GLN A 163 -20.16 -8.87 -12.47
N THR A 164 -20.21 -9.93 -13.28
CA THR A 164 -19.25 -11.02 -13.21
C THR A 164 -17.89 -10.41 -13.54
N ASN A 165 -17.02 -10.31 -12.54
CA ASN A 165 -15.67 -9.82 -12.77
C ASN A 165 -14.94 -10.90 -13.59
N PRO A 166 -14.19 -10.54 -14.65
CA PRO A 166 -13.51 -11.51 -15.53
C PRO A 166 -12.36 -12.32 -14.86
N GLY A 167 -12.32 -12.36 -13.52
CA GLY A 167 -11.40 -13.16 -12.72
C GLY A 167 -12.07 -14.02 -11.65
N GLU A 168 -13.42 -14.14 -11.63
CA GLU A 168 -14.11 -15.06 -10.70
C GLU A 168 -13.81 -16.53 -10.98
N ASP A 169 -13.46 -16.87 -12.22
CA ASP A 169 -13.04 -18.23 -12.62
C ASP A 169 -11.52 -18.46 -12.53
N TRP A 170 -10.75 -17.48 -12.03
CA TRP A 170 -9.29 -17.59 -11.95
C TRP A 170 -8.85 -18.13 -10.59
N GLU A 171 -8.56 -19.43 -10.53
CA GLU A 171 -7.87 -20.06 -9.40
C GLU A 171 -6.41 -20.38 -9.81
N PRO A 172 -5.39 -19.89 -9.07
CA PRO A 172 -4.01 -20.24 -9.37
C PRO A 172 -3.73 -21.70 -9.01
N GLU A 173 -3.05 -22.41 -9.89
CA GLU A 173 -2.54 -23.76 -9.62
C GLU A 173 -1.61 -23.74 -8.40
N ALA A 174 -1.76 -24.72 -7.50
CA ALA A 174 -0.95 -24.81 -6.28
C ALA A 174 0.53 -25.01 -6.66
N TRP A 175 1.39 -24.08 -6.24
CA TRP A 175 2.83 -24.18 -6.48
C TRP A 175 3.41 -25.44 -5.83
N THR A 176 3.90 -26.37 -6.65
CA THR A 176 4.57 -27.60 -6.20
C THR A 176 6.08 -27.46 -6.40
N PRO A 177 6.89 -27.36 -5.33
CA PRO A 177 8.34 -27.35 -5.47
C PRO A 177 8.84 -28.73 -5.93
N ALA A 178 9.76 -28.75 -6.90
CA ALA A 178 10.37 -29.99 -7.36
C ALA A 178 11.15 -30.69 -6.22
N PRO A 179 11.00 -32.02 -6.04
CA PRO A 179 11.73 -32.75 -5.01
C PRO A 179 13.23 -32.74 -5.29
N ALA A 180 14.02 -32.42 -4.26
CA ALA A 180 15.48 -32.39 -4.34
C ALA A 180 16.04 -33.77 -4.73
N ALA A 181 16.78 -33.83 -5.85
CA ALA A 181 17.46 -35.04 -6.29
C ALA A 181 18.55 -35.42 -5.28
N ARG A 182 18.35 -36.53 -4.57
CA ARG A 182 19.34 -37.08 -3.63
C ARG A 182 20.51 -37.65 -4.44
N PRO A 183 21.77 -37.25 -4.18
CA PRO A 183 22.91 -37.83 -4.89
C PRO A 183 23.06 -39.31 -4.53
N ARG A 184 23.14 -40.17 -5.56
CA ARG A 184 23.46 -41.59 -5.42
C ARG A 184 24.90 -41.73 -4.93
N ARG A 185 25.06 -42.06 -3.65
CA ARG A 185 26.33 -42.50 -3.08
C ARG A 185 26.61 -43.90 -3.64
N GLY A 186 27.52 -43.97 -4.60
CA GLY A 186 28.09 -45.23 -5.10
C GLY A 186 28.78 -45.97 -3.96
N GLY A 187 28.37 -47.22 -3.75
CA GLY A 187 29.03 -48.18 -2.87
C GLY A 187 29.97 -49.07 -3.68
N SER A 188 31.15 -49.28 -3.08
CA SER A 188 32.19 -50.30 -3.28
C SER A 188 32.03 -51.37 -4.35
#